data_AF-A0A397SHP9-F1
#
_entry.id   AF-A0A397SHP9-F1
#
_cell.length_a   1.000
_cell.length_b   1.000
_cell.length_c   1.000
_cell.angle_alpha   90.00
_cell.angle_beta   90.00
_cell.angle_gamma   90.00
#
_symmetry.space_group_name_H-M   'P 1'
#
loop_
_entity.id
_entity.type
_entity.pdbx_description
1 polymer ?
#
loop_
_entity_poly.entity_id
_entity_poly.type
_entity_poly.pdbx_seq_one_letter_code
_entity_poly.pdbx_strand_id
1 'polypeptide(L)'
;MDECKGLESNSSIRNRLTVVDTHRVPTLGTRKPDLVFIPNGSHLDMLNAVVIGEVKKRTGENFGHANIGQAVSFGEKTLQLQPRRSFVYVVLTDCLIINIYRVTRVDRNNNHTQFKYDHVAPQNLGYGSPVSKPSNGWKYLVTILESSPEELGWVEPTLKFDNETIKLVRSVGVGRTSVVYKGTLSSNNVSVAVKMAKKADYLSCFEREKNVLEELSSLNSLHIPKILFSNDNTLVMTPFCEKINNLQKKDIRDIIITLQNVHGRGIIHRDLRKFNFLRNLGDLDKNILIVDWGYSTNNSESTSSFAGALECMPDYVLQSLISDEEITYEPRIDLICFVRSFYLMLHRPSLDRIPFDKADDIKQRAGMLLNFWGDCGQSDVWDNIL
;
A
#
# COMPACT_ATOMS: atom_id res chain seq x y z
N MET A 1 -31.58 -33.05 21.64
CA MET A 1 -32.13 -31.91 20.89
C MET A 1 -32.03 -32.22 19.41
N ASP A 2 -33.14 -32.03 18.72
CA ASP A 2 -33.48 -32.49 17.36
C ASP A 2 -32.83 -31.55 16.29
N GLU A 3 -31.57 -31.17 16.48
CA GLU A 3 -30.95 -29.97 15.86
C GLU A 3 -30.27 -30.21 14.51
N CYS A 4 -30.53 -31.35 13.87
CA CYS A 4 -30.01 -31.65 12.53
C CYS A 4 -31.08 -32.20 11.57
N LYS A 5 -32.38 -32.10 11.90
CA LYS A 5 -33.46 -32.26 10.90
C LYS A 5 -33.51 -31.12 9.88
N GLY A 6 -32.83 -30.00 10.14
CA GLY A 6 -32.74 -28.86 9.22
C GLY A 6 -31.92 -29.13 7.94
N LEU A 7 -31.35 -30.33 7.78
CA LEU A 7 -30.53 -30.70 6.61
C LEU A 7 -31.22 -31.69 5.65
N GLU A 8 -32.48 -32.08 5.87
CA GLU A 8 -33.26 -32.88 4.91
C GLU A 8 -34.29 -32.07 4.09
N SER A 9 -34.31 -30.75 4.23
CA SER A 9 -35.08 -29.89 3.35
C SER A 9 -34.40 -28.53 3.20
N ASN A 10 -33.32 -28.45 2.43
CA ASN A 10 -32.73 -27.13 2.14
C ASN A 10 -32.20 -27.04 0.71
N SER A 11 -33.10 -26.68 -0.21
CA SER A 11 -32.70 -25.99 -1.43
C SER A 11 -32.09 -24.65 -1.02
N SER A 12 -30.76 -24.58 -1.10
CA SER A 12 -29.85 -23.43 -0.87
C SER A 12 -29.19 -23.33 0.51
N ILE A 13 -28.01 -23.96 0.65
CA ILE A 13 -26.94 -23.42 1.49
C ILE A 13 -26.70 -21.98 1.01
N ARG A 14 -26.91 -20.98 1.87
CA ARG A 14 -26.65 -19.58 1.55
C ARG A 14 -25.15 -19.31 1.67
N ASN A 15 -24.36 -19.85 0.74
CA ASN A 15 -22.92 -19.56 0.67
C ASN A 15 -22.71 -18.06 0.44
N ARG A 16 -22.39 -17.33 1.51
CA ARG A 16 -22.13 -15.89 1.48
C ARG A 16 -20.70 -15.60 1.04
N LEU A 17 -19.81 -16.58 1.19
CA LEU A 17 -18.42 -16.51 0.76
C LEU A 17 -18.12 -17.57 -0.31
N THR A 18 -17.16 -17.24 -1.16
CA THR A 18 -16.52 -18.16 -2.10
C THR A 18 -15.07 -18.35 -1.67
N VAL A 19 -14.61 -19.60 -1.60
CA VAL A 19 -13.20 -19.93 -1.34
C VAL A 19 -12.46 -20.02 -2.67
N VAL A 20 -11.38 -19.26 -2.79
CA VAL A 20 -10.55 -19.20 -3.99
C VAL A 20 -9.17 -19.75 -3.66
N ASP A 21 -8.68 -20.67 -4.50
CA ASP A 21 -7.28 -21.13 -4.45
C ASP A 21 -6.35 -20.03 -4.99
N THR A 22 -5.40 -19.61 -4.15
CA THR A 22 -4.46 -18.54 -4.45
C THR A 22 -3.00 -18.94 -4.29
N HIS A 23 -2.67 -20.22 -4.11
CA HIS A 23 -1.29 -20.64 -3.78
C HIS A 23 -0.22 -20.20 -4.82
N ARG A 24 -0.63 -19.97 -6.08
CA ARG A 24 0.26 -19.48 -7.15
C ARG A 24 0.19 -17.98 -7.37
N VAL A 25 -0.87 -17.34 -6.91
CA VAL A 25 -1.24 -15.96 -7.24
C VAL A 25 -0.94 -15.04 -6.05
N PRO A 26 -0.15 -13.96 -6.24
CA PRO A 26 0.11 -13.01 -5.17
C PRO A 26 -1.13 -12.15 -4.92
N THR A 27 -1.97 -12.56 -3.96
CA THR A 27 -3.25 -11.91 -3.66
C THR A 27 -3.15 -10.84 -2.56
N LEU A 28 -2.10 -10.87 -1.73
CA LEU A 28 -1.88 -9.92 -0.63
C LEU A 28 -0.62 -9.08 -0.87
N GLY A 29 -0.59 -8.36 -2.01
CA GLY A 29 0.60 -7.66 -2.48
C GLY A 29 1.54 -8.62 -3.20
N THR A 30 2.71 -8.92 -2.62
CA THR A 30 3.64 -9.94 -3.15
C THR A 30 3.48 -11.31 -2.48
N ARG A 31 2.59 -11.40 -1.49
CA ARG A 31 2.39 -12.57 -0.62
C ARG A 31 1.31 -13.49 -1.22
N LYS A 32 1.54 -14.80 -1.14
CA LYS A 32 0.71 -15.86 -1.74
C LYS A 32 0.13 -16.76 -0.64
N PRO A 33 -1.04 -16.42 -0.06
CA PRO A 33 -1.74 -17.38 0.78
C PRO A 33 -2.27 -18.54 -0.08
N ASP A 34 -2.48 -19.71 0.51
CA ASP A 34 -3.01 -20.87 -0.19
C ASP A 34 -4.48 -20.67 -0.57
N LEU A 35 -5.28 -20.07 0.32
CA LEU A 35 -6.71 -19.83 0.12
C LEU A 35 -7.10 -18.41 0.53
N VAL A 36 -8.07 -17.83 -0.19
CA VAL A 36 -8.74 -16.58 0.21
C VAL A 36 -10.24 -16.75 0.09
N PHE A 37 -10.96 -16.34 1.13
CA PHE A 37 -12.42 -16.32 1.17
C PHE A 37 -12.87 -14.91 0.80
N ILE A 38 -13.73 -14.79 -0.21
CA ILE A 38 -14.24 -13.50 -0.71
C ILE A 38 -15.77 -13.49 -0.69
N PRO A 39 -16.46 -12.33 -0.66
CA PRO A 39 -17.91 -12.30 -0.76
C PRO A 39 -18.38 -12.94 -2.06
N ASN A 40 -19.46 -13.70 -2.01
CA ASN A 40 -20.00 -14.38 -3.17
C ASN A 40 -20.34 -13.38 -4.29
N GLY A 41 -20.02 -13.73 -5.53
CA GLY A 41 -20.14 -12.83 -6.70
C GLY A 41 -19.07 -11.74 -6.82
N SER A 42 -18.13 -11.64 -5.87
CA SER A 42 -16.99 -10.72 -5.98
C SER A 42 -15.84 -11.31 -6.79
N HIS A 43 -14.98 -10.45 -7.33
CA HIS A 43 -13.74 -10.86 -7.96
C HIS A 43 -12.61 -10.95 -6.92
N LEU A 44 -11.58 -11.73 -7.26
CA LEU A 44 -10.38 -11.85 -6.44
C LEU A 44 -9.59 -10.52 -6.46
N ASP A 45 -9.66 -9.78 -5.36
CA ASP A 45 -8.83 -8.61 -5.06
C ASP A 45 -8.56 -8.57 -3.55
N MET A 46 -7.46 -7.93 -3.15
CA MET A 46 -7.13 -7.78 -1.74
C MET A 46 -8.23 -7.06 -0.95
N LEU A 47 -9.00 -6.17 -1.57
CA LEU A 47 -10.13 -5.47 -0.94
C LEU A 47 -11.28 -6.41 -0.59
N ASN A 48 -11.43 -7.51 -1.33
CA ASN A 48 -12.48 -8.50 -1.13
C ASN A 48 -12.03 -9.66 -0.24
N ALA A 49 -10.79 -9.69 0.24
CA ALA A 49 -10.31 -10.74 1.13
C ALA A 49 -11.00 -10.64 2.51
N VAL A 50 -11.89 -11.58 2.82
CA VAL A 50 -12.64 -11.69 4.08
C VAL A 50 -11.92 -12.58 5.08
N VAL A 51 -11.51 -13.79 4.68
CA VAL A 51 -10.75 -14.74 5.52
C VAL A 51 -9.56 -15.24 4.72
N ILE A 52 -8.43 -15.43 5.39
CA ILE A 52 -7.23 -16.00 4.77
C ILE A 52 -7.07 -17.45 5.21
N GLY A 53 -6.73 -18.35 4.29
CA GLY A 53 -6.46 -19.75 4.58
C GLY A 53 -5.07 -20.19 4.17
N GLU A 54 -4.44 -21.01 5.01
CA GLU A 54 -3.17 -21.68 4.74
C GLU A 54 -3.32 -23.19 4.90
N VAL A 55 -2.75 -23.93 3.95
CA VAL A 55 -2.65 -25.39 4.00
C VAL A 55 -1.21 -25.77 4.29
N LYS A 56 -0.97 -26.43 5.42
CA LYS A 56 0.38 -26.81 5.85
C LYS A 56 0.40 -28.22 6.39
N LYS A 57 1.53 -28.90 6.22
CA LYS A 57 1.75 -30.20 6.85
C LYS A 57 2.04 -30.02 8.33
N ARG A 58 1.46 -30.87 9.18
CA ARG A 58 1.76 -30.92 10.61
C ARG A 58 3.09 -31.61 10.89
N THR A 59 3.71 -31.22 12.00
CA THR A 59 4.88 -31.86 12.57
C THR A 59 4.42 -32.55 13.86
N GLY A 60 3.96 -33.79 13.75
CA GLY A 60 3.28 -34.50 14.85
C GLY A 60 1.79 -34.15 14.93
N GLU A 61 1.25 -34.00 16.14
CA GLU A 61 -0.18 -33.75 16.37
C GLU A 61 -0.61 -32.31 16.06
N ASN A 62 0.33 -31.35 16.05
CA ASN A 62 0.06 -29.92 15.88
C ASN A 62 0.87 -29.31 14.72
N PHE A 63 0.50 -28.08 14.33
CA PHE A 63 1.32 -27.26 13.42
C PHE A 63 2.55 -26.71 14.15
N GLY A 64 3.70 -26.73 13.50
CA GLY A 64 4.91 -26.09 14.03
C GLY A 64 4.75 -24.57 14.14
N HIS A 65 5.47 -23.96 15.08
CA HIS A 65 5.41 -22.51 15.33
C HIS A 65 5.71 -21.66 14.09
N ALA A 66 6.59 -22.13 13.19
CA ALA A 66 6.88 -21.43 11.93
C ALA A 66 5.66 -21.37 11.00
N ASN A 67 4.89 -22.45 10.89
CA ASN A 67 3.66 -22.50 10.08
C ASN A 67 2.59 -21.57 10.67
N ILE A 68 2.46 -21.55 12.00
CA ILE A 68 1.54 -20.65 12.71
C ILE A 68 1.94 -19.19 12.45
N GLY A 69 3.23 -18.87 12.65
CA GLY A 69 3.78 -17.53 12.42
C GLY A 69 3.56 -17.06 10.99
N GLN A 70 3.79 -17.94 10.01
CA GLN A 70 3.50 -17.64 8.59
C GLN A 70 2.01 -17.33 8.38
N ALA A 71 1.11 -18.19 8.88
CA ALA A 71 -0.33 -18.02 8.73
C ALA A 71 -0.82 -16.69 9.32
N VAL A 72 -0.50 -16.39 10.58
CA VAL A 72 -0.92 -15.14 11.21
C VAL A 72 -0.32 -13.90 10.54
N SER A 73 0.90 -14.01 9.99
CA SER A 73 1.53 -12.90 9.23
C SER A 73 0.75 -12.53 7.97
N PHE A 74 -0.01 -13.44 7.37
CA PHE A 74 -0.92 -13.09 6.28
C PHE A 74 -2.12 -12.29 6.80
N GLY A 75 -2.66 -12.63 7.96
CA GLY A 75 -3.70 -11.83 8.62
C GLY A 75 -3.22 -10.40 8.91
N GLU A 76 -2.02 -10.25 9.47
CA GLU A 76 -1.38 -8.94 9.66
C GLU A 76 -1.26 -8.16 8.35
N LYS A 77 -0.80 -8.83 7.28
CA LYS A 77 -0.66 -8.23 5.95
C LYS A 77 -2.00 -7.78 5.39
N THR A 78 -3.05 -8.57 5.51
CA THR A 78 -4.41 -8.21 5.09
C THR A 78 -4.88 -6.95 5.82
N LEU A 79 -4.69 -6.89 7.14
CA LEU A 79 -5.03 -5.69 7.90
C LEU A 79 -4.24 -4.47 7.42
N GLN A 80 -2.93 -4.59 7.17
CA GLN A 80 -2.12 -3.49 6.64
C GLN A 80 -2.63 -2.97 5.27
N LEU A 81 -3.19 -3.86 4.45
CA LEU A 81 -3.74 -3.53 3.13
C LEU A 81 -5.19 -3.03 3.18
N GLN A 82 -5.91 -3.31 4.26
CA GLN A 82 -7.29 -2.87 4.53
C GLN A 82 -7.29 -2.00 5.80
N PRO A 83 -6.81 -0.75 5.76
CA PRO A 83 -6.55 0.06 6.96
C PRO A 83 -7.80 0.37 7.79
N ARG A 84 -8.99 0.31 7.19
CA ARG A 84 -10.29 0.49 7.88
C ARG A 84 -10.75 -0.74 8.67
N ARG A 85 -10.08 -1.88 8.49
CA ARG A 85 -10.46 -3.15 9.10
C ARG A 85 -9.76 -3.34 10.45
N SER A 86 -10.53 -3.71 11.46
CA SER A 86 -10.03 -3.88 12.83
C SER A 86 -9.52 -5.30 13.13
N PHE A 87 -10.11 -6.34 12.52
CA PHE A 87 -9.66 -7.72 12.69
C PHE A 87 -9.94 -8.58 11.46
N VAL A 88 -9.20 -9.69 11.34
CA VAL A 88 -9.37 -10.69 10.28
C VAL A 88 -9.19 -12.09 10.85
N TYR A 89 -9.93 -13.06 10.31
CA TYR A 89 -9.73 -14.47 10.63
C TYR A 89 -8.71 -15.11 9.68
N VAL A 90 -7.88 -15.98 10.24
CA VAL A 90 -6.94 -16.82 9.51
C VAL A 90 -7.22 -18.28 9.85
N VAL A 91 -7.41 -19.09 8.82
CA VAL A 91 -7.59 -20.53 8.90
C VAL A 91 -6.27 -21.22 8.57
N LEU A 92 -5.81 -22.12 9.43
CA LEU A 92 -4.66 -22.98 9.17
C LEU A 92 -5.12 -24.44 9.24
N THR A 93 -4.87 -25.21 8.19
CA THR A 93 -5.39 -26.57 8.07
C THR A 93 -4.39 -27.51 7.39
N ASP A 94 -4.48 -28.79 7.69
CA ASP A 94 -3.84 -29.88 6.93
C ASP A 94 -4.90 -30.76 6.23
N CYS A 95 -6.12 -30.23 6.12
CA CYS A 95 -7.34 -30.89 5.68
C CYS A 95 -7.90 -31.97 6.63
N LEU A 96 -7.23 -32.25 7.76
CA LEU A 96 -7.73 -33.15 8.81
C LEU A 96 -8.12 -32.40 10.07
N ILE A 97 -7.35 -31.37 10.42
CA ILE A 97 -7.66 -30.46 11.52
C ILE A 97 -7.68 -29.01 11.05
N ILE A 98 -8.43 -28.17 11.76
CA ILE A 98 -8.52 -26.74 11.54
C ILE A 98 -8.12 -25.97 12.80
N ASN A 99 -7.22 -25.01 12.62
CA ASN A 99 -6.90 -23.97 13.61
C ASN A 99 -7.44 -22.64 13.08
N ILE A 100 -8.09 -21.87 13.95
CA ILE A 100 -8.63 -20.55 13.60
C ILE A 100 -7.96 -19.52 14.48
N TYR A 101 -7.35 -18.53 13.85
CA TYR A 101 -6.74 -17.38 14.51
C TYR A 101 -7.54 -16.14 14.17
N ARG A 102 -7.72 -15.27 15.15
CA ARG A 102 -8.24 -13.92 14.96
C ARG A 102 -7.11 -12.93 15.18
N VAL A 103 -6.68 -12.29 14.10
CA VAL A 103 -5.68 -11.23 14.15
C VAL A 103 -6.42 -9.91 14.31
N THR A 104 -6.13 -9.17 15.38
CA THR A 104 -6.77 -7.89 15.69
C THR A 104 -5.72 -6.79 15.71
N ARG A 105 -5.98 -5.70 15.00
CA ARG A 105 -5.16 -4.50 14.98
C ARG A 105 -5.34 -3.73 16.30
N VAL A 106 -4.23 -3.36 16.93
CA VAL A 106 -4.19 -2.61 18.20
C VAL A 106 -3.42 -1.31 17.95
N ASP A 107 -3.97 -0.46 17.09
CA ASP A 107 -3.35 0.85 16.82
C ASP A 107 -3.71 1.82 17.95
N ARG A 108 -2.97 1.74 19.07
CA ARG A 108 -2.95 2.76 20.12
C ARG A 108 -1.71 3.62 19.94
N ASN A 109 -1.84 4.73 19.19
CA ASN A 109 -0.92 5.89 19.19
C ASN A 109 0.59 5.64 18.96
N ASN A 110 1.03 4.49 18.41
CA ASN A 110 2.44 4.15 18.30
C ASN A 110 2.93 4.02 16.85
N ASN A 111 4.21 4.36 16.63
CA ASN A 111 4.93 4.25 15.35
C ASN A 111 4.92 2.85 14.70
N HIS A 112 4.52 1.80 15.44
CA HIS A 112 4.45 0.41 14.97
C HIS A 112 3.01 -0.10 15.02
N THR A 113 2.51 -0.65 13.90
CA THR A 113 1.23 -1.35 13.88
C THR A 113 1.39 -2.59 14.74
N GLN A 114 0.64 -2.67 15.83
CA GLN A 114 0.66 -3.80 16.74
C GLN A 114 -0.55 -4.68 16.49
N PHE A 115 -0.37 -5.98 16.72
CA PHE A 115 -1.42 -6.96 16.53
C PHE A 115 -1.57 -7.81 17.79
N LYS A 116 -2.82 -8.13 18.12
CA LYS A 116 -3.21 -9.12 19.10
C LYS A 116 -3.73 -10.36 18.37
N TYR A 117 -3.41 -11.53 18.91
CA TYR A 117 -3.83 -12.81 18.34
C TYR A 117 -4.69 -13.54 19.37
N ASP A 118 -5.93 -13.86 18.98
CA ASP A 118 -6.77 -14.82 19.69
C ASP A 118 -6.82 -16.11 18.85
N HIS A 119 -6.98 -17.28 19.48
CA HIS A 119 -6.96 -18.56 18.80
C HIS A 119 -8.03 -19.51 19.35
N VAL A 120 -8.69 -20.23 18.43
CA VAL A 120 -9.61 -21.32 18.74
C VAL A 120 -8.84 -22.64 18.70
N ALA A 121 -8.93 -23.42 19.77
CA ALA A 121 -8.23 -24.70 19.89
C ALA A 121 -8.48 -25.61 18.66
N PRO A 122 -7.46 -26.40 18.22
CA PRO A 122 -7.56 -27.22 17.02
C PRO A 122 -8.77 -28.14 17.07
N GLN A 123 -9.51 -28.24 15.96
CA GLN A 123 -10.65 -29.14 15.83
C GLN A 123 -10.48 -30.06 14.64
N ASN A 124 -11.01 -31.28 14.74
CA ASN A 124 -11.05 -32.21 13.62
C ASN A 124 -12.05 -31.68 12.56
N LEU A 125 -11.73 -31.86 11.27
CA LEU A 125 -12.61 -31.52 10.15
C LEU A 125 -13.51 -32.69 9.73
N GLY A 126 -13.28 -33.88 10.29
CA GLY A 126 -14.06 -35.09 10.06
C GLY A 126 -15.52 -34.89 10.41
N TYR A 127 -16.38 -35.29 9.48
CA TYR A 127 -17.83 -35.32 9.63
C TYR A 127 -18.25 -36.60 10.37
N GLY A 128 -19.22 -36.52 11.28
CA GLY A 128 -19.81 -37.71 11.92
C GLY A 128 -19.03 -38.33 13.10
N SER A 129 -18.25 -37.54 13.86
CA SER A 129 -17.67 -38.05 15.11
C SER A 129 -18.76 -38.47 16.11
N PRO A 130 -18.50 -39.48 16.96
CA PRO A 130 -19.48 -39.97 17.92
C PRO A 130 -19.99 -38.83 18.83
N VAL A 131 -21.27 -38.89 19.22
CA VAL A 131 -21.96 -37.86 20.04
C VAL A 131 -21.20 -37.53 21.33
N SER A 132 -20.39 -38.47 21.84
CA SER A 132 -19.54 -38.29 23.02
C SER A 132 -18.29 -37.43 22.80
N LYS A 133 -17.85 -37.22 21.55
CA LYS A 133 -16.77 -36.30 21.15
C LYS A 133 -17.11 -35.66 19.79
N PRO A 134 -18.04 -34.69 19.74
CA PRO A 134 -18.42 -34.04 18.50
C PRO A 134 -17.23 -33.26 17.92
N SER A 135 -16.83 -33.61 16.70
CA SER A 135 -15.88 -32.86 15.89
C SER A 135 -16.55 -31.59 15.39
N ASN A 136 -16.10 -30.43 15.87
CA ASN A 136 -16.72 -29.13 15.57
C ASN A 136 -15.98 -28.36 14.47
N GLY A 137 -14.87 -28.87 13.93
CA GLY A 137 -14.08 -28.13 12.94
C GLY A 137 -14.85 -27.88 11.65
N TRP A 138 -15.64 -28.86 11.19
CA TRP A 138 -16.53 -28.67 10.05
C TRP A 138 -17.61 -27.60 10.33
N LYS A 139 -18.15 -27.55 11.55
CA LYS A 139 -19.12 -26.52 11.95
C LYS A 139 -18.49 -25.14 11.87
N TYR A 140 -17.26 -24.98 12.35
CA TYR A 140 -16.56 -23.69 12.28
C TYR A 140 -16.34 -23.23 10.85
N LEU A 141 -15.94 -24.14 9.95
CA LEU A 141 -15.77 -23.81 8.54
C LEU A 141 -17.10 -23.40 7.88
N VAL A 142 -18.19 -24.14 8.14
CA VAL A 142 -19.53 -23.80 7.65
C VAL A 142 -20.00 -22.47 8.22
N THR A 143 -19.81 -22.24 9.52
CA THR A 143 -20.13 -20.95 10.16
C THR A 143 -19.41 -19.80 9.48
N ILE A 144 -18.11 -19.94 9.16
CA ILE A 144 -17.37 -18.92 8.41
C ILE A 144 -18.00 -18.69 7.02
N LEU A 145 -18.34 -19.75 6.29
CA LEU A 145 -18.88 -19.64 4.92
C LEU A 145 -20.30 -19.04 4.87
N GLU A 146 -21.09 -19.23 5.93
CA GLU A 146 -22.46 -18.73 6.05
C GLU A 146 -22.56 -17.36 6.74
N SER A 147 -21.51 -16.95 7.48
CA SER A 147 -21.45 -15.64 8.13
C SER A 147 -21.46 -14.50 7.10
N SER A 148 -22.03 -13.37 7.48
CA SER A 148 -21.87 -12.15 6.68
C SER A 148 -20.40 -11.72 6.67
N PRO A 149 -19.89 -11.15 5.57
CA PRO A 149 -18.53 -10.59 5.55
C PRO A 149 -18.28 -9.61 6.72
N GLU A 150 -19.28 -8.79 7.05
CA GLU A 150 -19.21 -7.77 8.11
C GLU A 150 -19.06 -8.40 9.51
N GLU A 151 -19.77 -9.50 9.78
CA GLU A 151 -19.62 -10.28 11.02
C GLU A 151 -18.20 -10.85 11.17
N LEU A 152 -17.54 -11.14 10.05
CA LEU A 152 -16.15 -11.57 9.98
C LEU A 152 -15.15 -10.40 9.97
N GLY A 153 -15.64 -9.18 10.22
CA GLY A 153 -14.88 -7.95 10.31
C GLY A 153 -14.51 -7.34 8.97
N TRP A 154 -14.98 -7.87 7.84
CA TRP A 154 -14.76 -7.23 6.54
C TRP A 154 -15.53 -5.91 6.47
N VAL A 155 -14.90 -4.91 5.89
CA VAL A 155 -15.49 -3.57 5.72
C VAL A 155 -15.67 -3.36 4.24
N GLU A 156 -16.88 -3.00 3.83
CA GLU A 156 -17.17 -2.75 2.43
C GLU A 156 -16.20 -1.70 1.84
N PRO A 157 -15.62 -1.94 0.65
CA PRO A 157 -14.65 -1.05 0.02
C PRO A 157 -15.33 0.19 -0.59
N THR A 158 -16.15 0.89 0.18
CA THR A 158 -16.87 2.11 -0.21
C THR A 158 -16.52 3.25 0.73
N LEU A 159 -16.30 4.45 0.18
CA LEU A 159 -16.10 5.68 0.94
C LEU A 159 -17.26 6.63 0.67
N LYS A 160 -17.81 7.22 1.73
CA LYS A 160 -18.90 8.18 1.63
C LYS A 160 -18.37 9.57 1.94
N PHE A 161 -18.63 10.49 1.03
CA PHE A 161 -18.49 11.94 1.19
C PHE A 161 -19.89 12.55 1.08
N ASP A 162 -20.08 13.78 1.56
CA ASP A 162 -21.42 14.38 1.76
C ASP A 162 -22.39 14.20 0.57
N ASN A 163 -21.88 14.34 -0.66
CA ASN A 163 -22.67 14.25 -1.89
C ASN A 163 -22.21 13.14 -2.86
N GLU A 164 -21.33 12.23 -2.44
CA GLU A 164 -20.77 11.22 -3.36
C GLU A 164 -20.36 9.93 -2.63
N THR A 165 -20.54 8.80 -3.30
CA THR A 165 -19.99 7.52 -2.85
C THR A 165 -18.93 7.03 -3.82
N ILE A 166 -17.77 6.68 -3.29
CA ILE A 166 -16.65 6.17 -4.07
C ILE A 166 -16.51 4.69 -3.79
N LYS A 167 -16.66 3.88 -4.83
CA LYS A 167 -16.37 2.45 -4.76
C LYS A 167 -14.90 2.22 -5.05
N LEU A 168 -14.16 1.66 -4.09
CA LEU A 168 -12.80 1.20 -4.32
C LEU A 168 -12.84 -0.07 -5.16
N VAL A 169 -12.07 -0.09 -6.23
CA VAL A 169 -12.06 -1.17 -7.23
C VAL A 169 -10.93 -2.15 -6.93
N ARG A 170 -9.70 -1.63 -6.80
CA ARG A 170 -8.50 -2.43 -6.55
C ARG A 170 -7.40 -1.62 -5.90
N SER A 171 -6.45 -2.31 -5.27
CA SER A 171 -5.17 -1.72 -4.89
C SER A 171 -4.32 -1.35 -6.11
N VAL A 172 -3.59 -0.25 -6.00
CA VAL A 172 -2.68 0.23 -7.04
C VAL A 172 -1.25 0.33 -6.50
N GLY A 173 -1.09 0.71 -5.24
CA GLY A 173 0.22 0.79 -4.62
C GLY A 173 0.16 0.89 -3.11
N VAL A 174 1.21 0.38 -2.46
CA VAL A 174 1.41 0.51 -1.02
C VAL A 174 2.72 1.24 -0.81
N GLY A 175 2.65 2.45 -0.29
CA GLY A 175 3.79 3.28 0.07
C GLY A 175 4.17 3.14 1.54
N ARG A 176 5.15 3.96 1.95
CA ARG A 176 5.51 4.13 3.37
C ARG A 176 4.33 4.71 4.15
N THR A 177 3.80 5.83 3.64
CA THR A 177 2.78 6.68 4.27
C THR A 177 1.35 6.21 4.01
N SER A 178 1.08 5.65 2.83
CA SER A 178 -0.27 5.42 2.34
C SER A 178 -0.49 4.09 1.62
N VAL A 179 -1.75 3.72 1.46
CA VAL A 179 -2.23 2.77 0.45
C VAL A 179 -3.01 3.55 -0.59
N VAL A 180 -2.75 3.29 -1.87
CA VAL A 180 -3.41 3.93 -3.01
C VAL A 180 -4.28 2.90 -3.72
N TYR A 181 -5.54 3.27 -3.93
CA TYR A 181 -6.55 2.46 -4.62
C TYR A 181 -6.99 3.16 -5.91
N LYS A 182 -7.44 2.35 -6.88
CA LYS A 182 -8.31 2.83 -7.95
C LYS A 182 -9.72 2.87 -7.38
N GLY A 183 -10.39 4.01 -7.49
CA GLY A 183 -11.81 4.16 -7.16
C GLY A 183 -12.64 4.53 -8.38
N THR A 184 -13.96 4.40 -8.25
CA THR A 184 -14.95 4.91 -9.21
C THR A 184 -15.98 5.74 -8.48
N LEU A 185 -16.26 6.94 -8.99
CA LEU A 185 -17.38 7.76 -8.51
C LEU A 185 -18.70 7.10 -8.88
N SER A 186 -19.64 7.04 -7.94
CA SER A 186 -20.93 6.37 -8.17
C SER A 186 -21.85 7.19 -9.07
N SER A 187 -21.70 8.53 -9.08
CA SER A 187 -22.51 9.42 -9.92
C SER A 187 -22.28 9.26 -11.43
N ASN A 188 -21.03 9.03 -11.87
CA ASN A 188 -20.65 9.09 -13.28
C ASN A 188 -19.63 8.03 -13.73
N ASN A 189 -19.28 7.07 -12.87
CA ASN A 189 -18.30 6.01 -13.11
C ASN A 189 -16.89 6.50 -13.51
N VAL A 190 -16.54 7.76 -13.22
CA VAL A 190 -15.19 8.29 -13.48
C VAL A 190 -14.19 7.60 -12.55
N SER A 191 -13.08 7.14 -13.13
CA SER A 191 -11.98 6.54 -12.37
C SER A 191 -11.16 7.60 -11.66
N VAL A 192 -10.89 7.37 -10.37
CA VAL A 192 -10.15 8.27 -9.47
C VAL A 192 -9.04 7.53 -8.75
N ALA A 193 -8.01 8.26 -8.31
CA ALA A 193 -7.02 7.75 -7.37
C ALA A 193 -7.47 8.05 -5.94
N VAL A 194 -7.52 7.04 -5.08
CA VAL A 194 -7.86 7.20 -3.66
C VAL A 194 -6.63 6.87 -2.83
N LYS A 195 -6.01 7.88 -2.24
CA LYS A 195 -4.84 7.73 -1.36
C LYS A 195 -5.34 7.76 0.07
N MET A 196 -5.03 6.73 0.86
CA MET A 196 -5.45 6.59 2.26
C MET A 196 -4.23 6.44 3.18
N ALA A 197 -4.19 7.18 4.27
CA ALA A 197 -3.10 7.12 5.25
C ALA A 197 -3.08 5.73 5.93
N LYS A 198 -1.88 5.19 6.13
CA LYS A 198 -1.70 3.90 6.81
C LYS A 198 -1.81 4.01 8.33
N LYS A 199 -1.46 5.17 8.87
CA LYS A 199 -1.34 5.47 10.30
C LYS A 199 -1.59 6.96 10.57
N ALA A 200 -1.92 7.29 11.81
CA ALA A 200 -2.11 8.67 12.27
C ALA A 200 -0.84 9.53 12.13
N ASP A 201 0.35 8.95 12.31
CA ASP A 201 1.62 9.69 12.19
C ASP A 201 1.88 10.26 10.79
N TYR A 202 1.16 9.78 9.78
CA TYR A 202 1.29 10.24 8.40
C TYR A 202 0.21 11.26 8.01
N LEU A 203 -0.69 11.65 8.92
CA LEU A 203 -1.75 12.62 8.61
C LEU A 203 -1.18 14.01 8.27
N SER A 204 -0.07 14.41 8.89
CA SER A 204 0.62 15.66 8.55
C SER A 204 1.09 15.70 7.10
N CYS A 205 1.56 14.56 6.55
CA CYS A 205 1.90 14.47 5.13
C CYS A 205 0.67 14.65 4.22
N PHE A 206 -0.50 14.17 4.64
CA PHE A 206 -1.75 14.30 3.89
C PHE A 206 -2.30 15.73 3.94
N GLU A 207 -2.23 16.37 5.11
CA GLU A 207 -2.57 17.78 5.26
C GLU A 207 -1.65 18.66 4.41
N ARG A 208 -0.33 18.39 4.43
CA ARG A 208 0.63 19.11 3.58
C ARG A 208 0.31 18.93 2.09
N GLU A 209 0.07 17.70 1.65
CA GLU A 209 -0.28 17.40 0.26
C GLU A 209 -1.60 18.06 -0.15
N LYS A 210 -2.61 18.07 0.73
CA LYS A 210 -3.88 18.76 0.51
C LYS A 210 -3.67 20.24 0.28
N ASN A 211 -3.01 20.92 1.23
CA ASN A 211 -2.81 22.37 1.18
C ASN A 211 -2.03 22.78 -0.07
N VAL A 212 -0.98 22.04 -0.42
CA VAL A 212 -0.18 22.33 -1.61
C VAL A 212 -0.96 22.07 -2.90
N LEU A 213 -1.73 20.99 -3.01
CA LEU A 213 -2.55 20.74 -4.20
C LEU A 213 -3.68 21.76 -4.35
N GLU A 214 -4.27 22.23 -3.25
CA GLU A 214 -5.24 23.33 -3.26
C GLU A 214 -4.61 24.64 -3.73
N GLU A 215 -3.40 24.97 -3.28
CA GLU A 215 -2.67 26.14 -3.75
C GLU A 215 -2.33 26.04 -5.25
N LEU A 216 -1.78 24.91 -5.67
CA LEU A 216 -1.36 24.62 -7.04
C LEU A 216 -2.55 24.47 -8.01
N SER A 217 -3.77 24.28 -7.52
CA SER A 217 -4.98 24.18 -8.34
C SER A 217 -5.16 25.39 -9.27
N SER A 218 -4.76 26.57 -8.79
CA SER A 218 -4.85 27.84 -9.53
C SER A 218 -3.88 27.93 -10.72
N LEU A 219 -2.88 27.04 -10.82
CA LEU A 219 -2.05 26.90 -12.03
C LEU A 219 -2.81 26.26 -13.19
N ASN A 220 -3.93 25.58 -12.94
CA ASN A 220 -4.69 24.81 -13.93
C ASN A 220 -3.83 23.83 -14.74
N SER A 221 -2.71 23.36 -14.16
CA SER A 221 -1.79 22.45 -14.83
C SER A 221 -2.41 21.07 -15.02
N LEU A 222 -2.25 20.51 -16.22
CA LEU A 222 -2.61 19.13 -16.53
C LEU A 222 -1.60 18.11 -15.95
N HIS A 223 -0.48 18.60 -15.41
CA HIS A 223 0.61 17.81 -14.85
C HIS A 223 0.57 17.72 -13.31
N ILE A 224 -0.45 18.31 -12.69
CA ILE A 224 -0.66 18.29 -11.23
C ILE A 224 -2.03 17.66 -10.92
N PRO A 225 -2.15 16.73 -9.96
CA PRO A 225 -3.42 16.14 -9.56
C PRO A 225 -4.41 17.18 -9.06
N LYS A 226 -5.69 16.95 -9.32
CA LYS A 226 -6.78 17.74 -8.73
C LYS A 226 -7.45 16.94 -7.64
N ILE A 227 -7.61 17.55 -6.46
CA ILE A 227 -8.41 16.98 -5.38
C ILE A 227 -9.89 17.15 -5.74
N LEU A 228 -10.63 16.04 -5.69
CA LEU A 228 -12.09 16.03 -5.83
C LEU A 228 -12.77 16.01 -4.46
N PHE A 229 -12.25 15.16 -3.56
CA PHE A 229 -12.77 14.98 -2.22
C PHE A 229 -11.59 14.75 -1.26
N SER A 230 -11.72 15.21 -0.03
CA SER A 230 -10.74 14.94 1.01
C SER A 230 -11.40 14.85 2.39
N ASN A 231 -10.76 14.10 3.27
CA ASN A 231 -10.95 14.15 4.72
C ASN A 231 -9.58 13.96 5.37
N ASP A 232 -9.52 13.93 6.71
CA ASP A 232 -8.26 13.93 7.47
C ASP A 232 -7.25 12.87 7.00
N ASN A 233 -7.71 11.68 6.58
CA ASN A 233 -6.84 10.54 6.26
C ASN A 233 -6.94 10.07 4.81
N THR A 234 -7.72 10.74 3.96
CA THR A 234 -8.01 10.29 2.60
C THR A 234 -8.01 11.46 1.61
N LEU A 235 -7.28 11.29 0.51
CA LEU A 235 -7.31 12.18 -0.66
C LEU A 235 -7.86 11.44 -1.87
N VAL A 236 -8.87 12.01 -2.51
CA VAL A 236 -9.44 11.52 -3.76
C VAL A 236 -9.05 12.47 -4.88
N MET A 237 -8.31 11.96 -5.86
CA MET A 237 -7.68 12.77 -6.90
C MET A 237 -8.00 12.30 -8.32
N THR A 238 -7.95 13.24 -9.25
CA THR A 238 -8.09 13.00 -10.70
C THR A 238 -6.96 13.71 -11.47
N PRO A 239 -6.51 13.17 -12.62
CA PRO A 239 -6.89 11.88 -13.21
C PRO A 239 -6.31 10.67 -12.45
N PHE A 240 -6.97 9.52 -12.60
CA PHE A 240 -6.33 8.24 -12.27
C PHE A 240 -5.24 7.91 -13.29
N CYS A 241 -4.03 7.68 -12.82
CA CYS A 241 -2.85 7.34 -13.62
C CYS A 241 -2.14 6.12 -13.04
N GLU A 242 -1.32 5.46 -13.88
CA GLU A 242 -0.50 4.32 -13.48
C GLU A 242 0.99 4.66 -13.55
N LYS A 243 1.80 3.83 -12.89
CA LYS A 243 3.26 3.98 -12.89
C LYS A 243 3.81 3.70 -14.28
N ILE A 244 4.80 4.49 -14.68
CA ILE A 244 5.52 4.31 -15.94
C ILE A 244 6.93 3.79 -15.69
N ASN A 245 7.48 3.10 -16.68
CA ASN A 245 8.84 2.57 -16.61
C ASN A 245 9.88 3.53 -17.19
N ASN A 246 9.49 4.36 -18.16
CA ASN A 246 10.37 5.26 -18.92
C ASN A 246 9.65 6.58 -19.22
N LEU A 247 10.39 7.68 -19.26
CA LEU A 247 9.90 8.99 -19.71
C LEU A 247 10.08 9.15 -21.22
N GLN A 248 9.19 9.93 -21.83
CA GLN A 248 9.31 10.44 -23.19
C GLN A 248 10.03 11.79 -23.19
N LYS A 249 10.60 12.19 -24.32
CA LYS A 249 11.25 13.51 -24.47
C LYS A 249 10.31 14.67 -24.11
N LYS A 250 9.02 14.58 -24.48
CA LYS A 250 8.01 15.57 -24.12
C LYS A 250 7.82 15.69 -22.60
N ASP A 251 7.89 14.58 -21.87
CA ASP A 251 7.71 14.57 -20.41
C ASP A 251 8.79 15.38 -19.72
N ILE A 252 10.02 15.32 -20.21
CA ILE A 252 11.15 16.06 -19.63
C ILE A 252 10.85 17.56 -19.69
N ARG A 253 10.38 18.04 -20.84
CA ARG A 253 9.97 19.43 -21.03
C ARG A 253 8.79 19.79 -20.10
N ASP A 254 7.76 18.95 -20.08
CA ASP A 254 6.54 19.19 -19.30
C ASP A 254 6.81 19.23 -17.79
N ILE A 255 7.68 18.33 -17.29
CA ILE A 255 8.13 18.29 -15.90
C ILE A 255 8.87 19.57 -15.55
N ILE A 256 9.85 19.97 -16.38
CA ILE A 256 10.64 21.19 -16.12
C ILE A 256 9.74 22.43 -16.07
N ILE A 257 8.85 22.61 -17.04
CA ILE A 257 7.91 23.74 -17.08
C ILE A 257 6.98 23.72 -15.86
N THR A 258 6.50 22.54 -15.48
CA THR A 258 5.64 22.40 -14.29
C THR A 258 6.39 22.79 -13.03
N LEU A 259 7.63 22.31 -12.85
CA LEU A 259 8.46 22.66 -11.70
C LEU A 259 8.78 24.15 -11.66
N GLN A 260 9.09 24.78 -12.80
CA GLN A 260 9.29 26.24 -12.85
C GLN A 260 8.08 27.00 -12.32
N ASN A 261 6.87 26.62 -12.71
CA ASN A 261 5.64 27.26 -12.25
C ASN A 261 5.37 27.03 -10.75
N VAL A 262 5.67 25.82 -10.27
CA VAL A 262 5.56 25.45 -8.85
C VAL A 262 6.57 26.21 -7.99
N HIS A 263 7.84 26.25 -8.44
CA HIS A 263 8.93 26.98 -7.79
C HIS A 263 8.69 28.48 -7.78
N GLY A 264 8.03 29.02 -8.81
CA GLY A 264 7.58 30.42 -8.85
C GLY A 264 6.59 30.81 -7.75
N ARG A 265 5.95 29.82 -7.09
CA ARG A 265 5.11 30.00 -5.90
C ARG A 265 5.86 29.75 -4.59
N GLY A 266 7.16 29.46 -4.68
CA GLY A 266 8.00 29.13 -3.54
C GLY A 266 7.77 27.72 -2.99
N ILE A 267 7.05 26.84 -3.70
CA ILE A 267 6.87 25.45 -3.29
C ILE A 267 8.02 24.61 -3.85
N ILE A 268 8.62 23.74 -3.05
CA ILE A 268 9.63 22.76 -3.48
C ILE A 268 9.08 21.35 -3.18
N HIS A 269 9.15 20.43 -4.15
CA HIS A 269 8.57 19.08 -4.04
C HIS A 269 9.35 18.17 -3.07
N ARG A 270 10.69 18.24 -3.06
CA ARG A 270 11.65 17.47 -2.23
C ARG A 270 11.70 15.96 -2.45
N ASP A 271 10.66 15.33 -2.99
CA ASP A 271 10.64 13.88 -3.26
C ASP A 271 10.50 13.52 -4.74
N LEU A 272 11.18 14.21 -5.66
CA LEU A 272 11.09 13.86 -7.08
C LEU A 272 11.86 12.58 -7.39
N ARG A 273 11.13 11.55 -7.80
CA ARG A 273 11.67 10.24 -8.14
C ARG A 273 10.75 9.51 -9.11
N LYS A 274 11.26 8.45 -9.74
CA LYS A 274 10.57 7.70 -10.80
C LYS A 274 9.16 7.21 -10.42
N PHE A 275 8.94 6.95 -9.14
CA PHE A 275 7.66 6.46 -8.62
C PHE A 275 6.59 7.55 -8.49
N ASN A 276 6.99 8.82 -8.59
CA ASN A 276 6.16 10.00 -8.42
C ASN A 276 5.83 10.66 -9.77
N PHE A 277 6.17 9.99 -10.88
CA PHE A 277 5.73 10.33 -12.23
C PHE A 277 4.74 9.27 -12.73
N LEU A 278 3.51 9.66 -13.01
CA LEU A 278 2.44 8.75 -13.44
C LEU A 278 1.86 9.18 -14.80
N ARG A 279 1.28 8.23 -15.53
CA ARG A 279 0.54 8.52 -16.78
C ARG A 279 -0.71 7.66 -16.90
N ASN A 280 -1.74 8.19 -17.55
CA ASN A 280 -2.90 7.40 -17.92
C ASN A 280 -2.54 6.45 -19.07
N LEU A 281 -2.64 5.14 -18.85
CA LEU A 281 -2.30 4.13 -19.88
C LEU A 281 -3.34 4.01 -20.99
N GLY A 282 -4.58 4.45 -20.77
CA GLY A 282 -5.63 4.44 -21.79
C GLY A 282 -5.43 5.50 -22.87
N ASP A 283 -4.41 6.35 -22.71
CA ASP A 283 -4.08 7.42 -23.64
C ASP A 283 -2.63 7.83 -23.38
N LEU A 284 -1.70 7.09 -24.01
CA LEU A 284 -0.27 7.29 -23.81
C LEU A 284 0.21 8.64 -24.35
N ASP A 285 -0.60 9.34 -25.15
CA ASP A 285 -0.33 10.71 -25.58
C ASP A 285 -0.68 11.74 -24.51
N LYS A 286 -1.34 11.33 -23.41
CA LYS A 286 -1.59 12.20 -22.26
C LYS A 286 -0.33 12.66 -21.55
N ASN A 287 -0.56 13.72 -20.79
CA ASN A 287 0.40 14.43 -19.97
C ASN A 287 0.91 13.58 -18.80
N ILE A 288 2.20 13.72 -18.51
CA ILE A 288 2.80 13.17 -17.29
C ILE A 288 2.25 13.91 -16.07
N LEU A 289 2.00 13.17 -14.98
CA LEU A 289 1.50 13.69 -13.72
C LEU A 289 2.59 13.61 -12.64
N ILE A 290 2.85 14.72 -11.95
CA ILE A 290 3.76 14.80 -10.80
C ILE A 290 2.92 14.65 -9.52
N VAL A 291 3.20 13.61 -8.74
CA VAL A 291 2.40 13.24 -7.56
C VAL A 291 3.24 13.16 -6.28
N ASP A 292 2.57 13.00 -5.14
CA ASP A 292 3.18 12.80 -3.81
C ASP A 292 3.83 14.07 -3.24
N TRP A 293 3.00 15.10 -3.04
CA TRP A 293 3.43 16.40 -2.52
C TRP A 293 3.54 16.44 -0.98
N GLY A 294 3.42 15.28 -0.31
CA GLY A 294 3.35 15.20 1.15
C GLY A 294 4.64 15.54 1.89
N TYR A 295 5.78 15.62 1.19
CA TYR A 295 7.07 16.08 1.73
C TYR A 295 7.50 17.44 1.19
N SER A 296 6.62 18.13 0.46
CA SER A 296 6.92 19.47 -0.06
C SER A 296 7.16 20.46 1.07
N THR A 297 7.88 21.54 0.77
CA THR A 297 8.16 22.66 1.68
C THR A 297 7.99 23.98 0.94
N ASN A 298 7.98 25.09 1.69
CA ASN A 298 8.01 26.43 1.12
C ASN A 298 9.40 27.05 1.30
N ASN A 299 9.85 27.87 0.34
CA ASN A 299 11.14 28.58 0.39
C ASN A 299 11.30 29.44 1.65
N SER A 300 10.20 29.83 2.29
CA SER A 300 10.18 30.61 3.54
C SER A 300 10.36 29.77 4.80
N GLU A 301 10.27 28.44 4.72
CA GLU A 301 10.51 27.54 5.84
C GLU A 301 12.04 27.42 6.02
N SER A 302 12.58 28.28 6.89
CA SER A 302 14.00 28.33 7.20
C SER A 302 14.40 27.05 7.94
N THR A 303 15.03 26.15 7.20
CA THR A 303 15.58 24.87 7.64
C THR A 303 14.53 23.86 8.08
N SER A 304 14.76 22.60 7.70
CA SER A 304 13.80 21.52 7.91
C SER A 304 14.53 20.23 8.18
N SER A 305 13.93 19.38 9.03
CA SER A 305 14.33 18.00 9.11
C SER A 305 14.25 17.35 7.73
N PHE A 306 15.19 16.45 7.46
CA PHE A 306 15.20 15.70 6.22
C PHE A 306 13.87 14.97 5.99
N ALA A 307 13.36 15.06 4.76
CA ALA A 307 12.22 14.29 4.30
C ALA A 307 12.32 14.09 2.78
N GLY A 308 11.80 12.97 2.31
CA GLY A 308 11.93 12.48 0.94
C GLY A 308 12.81 11.24 0.82
N ALA A 309 13.04 10.80 -0.40
CA ALA A 309 13.84 9.63 -0.75
C ALA A 309 15.32 10.02 -0.95
N LEU A 310 16.21 9.39 -0.16
CA LEU A 310 17.65 9.69 -0.16
C LEU A 310 18.32 9.47 -1.53
N GLU A 311 17.84 8.50 -2.30
CA GLU A 311 18.49 7.98 -3.50
C GLU A 311 18.73 9.04 -4.56
N CYS A 312 17.88 10.07 -4.62
CA CYS A 312 17.96 11.14 -5.61
C CYS A 312 18.45 12.47 -5.03
N MET A 313 18.70 12.54 -3.72
CA MET A 313 19.04 13.79 -3.04
C MET A 313 20.38 14.35 -3.50
N PRO A 314 20.54 15.68 -3.61
CA PRO A 314 21.83 16.32 -3.94
C PRO A 314 22.94 16.02 -2.94
N ASP A 315 24.19 16.10 -3.40
CA ASP A 315 25.38 15.79 -2.57
C ASP A 315 25.50 16.67 -1.33
N TYR A 316 25.14 17.95 -1.44
CA TYR A 316 25.15 18.85 -0.29
C TYR A 316 24.13 18.43 0.78
N VAL A 317 22.96 17.92 0.38
CA VAL A 317 21.95 17.40 1.32
C VAL A 317 22.47 16.12 2.00
N LEU A 318 23.12 15.25 1.22
CA LEU A 318 23.74 14.03 1.76
C LEU A 318 24.88 14.37 2.73
N GLN A 319 25.70 15.37 2.43
CA GLN A 319 26.76 15.85 3.32
C GLN A 319 26.21 16.46 4.60
N SER A 320 25.19 17.33 4.52
CA SER A 320 24.54 17.88 5.71
C SER A 320 23.95 16.77 6.58
N LEU A 321 23.38 15.72 6.00
CA LEU A 321 22.91 14.55 6.76
C LEU A 321 24.04 13.81 7.49
N ILE A 322 25.19 13.61 6.83
CA ILE A 322 26.36 12.95 7.42
C ILE A 322 26.92 13.80 8.57
N SER A 323 27.03 15.10 8.36
CA SER A 323 27.60 16.07 9.30
C SER A 323 26.63 16.54 10.39
N ASP A 324 25.35 16.16 10.32
CA ASP A 324 24.28 16.61 11.22
C ASP A 324 24.02 18.13 11.16
N GLU A 325 24.14 18.69 9.96
CA GLU A 325 23.93 20.12 9.68
C GLU A 325 22.50 20.41 9.22
N GLU A 326 22.04 21.63 9.47
CA GLU A 326 20.75 22.09 8.98
C GLU A 326 20.69 22.11 7.45
N ILE A 327 19.60 21.58 6.89
CA ILE A 327 19.40 21.53 5.44
C ILE A 327 18.56 22.73 5.01
N THR A 328 19.12 23.54 4.13
CA THR A 328 18.36 24.57 3.40
C THR A 328 17.92 24.00 2.05
N TYR A 329 16.61 23.93 1.86
CA TYR A 329 16.02 23.46 0.61
C TYR A 329 15.79 24.63 -0.34
N GLU A 330 16.20 24.43 -1.60
CA GLU A 330 16.01 25.38 -2.68
C GLU A 330 15.37 24.69 -3.89
N PRO A 331 14.71 25.43 -4.80
CA PRO A 331 14.16 24.89 -6.05
C PRO A 331 15.11 23.96 -6.83
N ARG A 332 16.42 24.23 -6.80
CA ARG A 332 17.43 23.43 -7.51
C ARG A 332 17.44 21.95 -7.10
N ILE A 333 17.00 21.60 -5.89
CA ILE A 333 16.99 20.20 -5.45
C ILE A 333 16.08 19.35 -6.32
N ASP A 334 14.93 19.90 -6.73
CA ASP A 334 13.94 19.16 -7.49
C ASP A 334 14.51 18.81 -8.87
N LEU A 335 15.28 19.72 -9.47
CA LEU A 335 15.95 19.49 -10.75
C LEU A 335 17.03 18.41 -10.64
N ILE A 336 17.86 18.44 -9.59
CA ILE A 336 18.87 17.41 -9.34
C ILE A 336 18.20 16.06 -9.09
N CYS A 337 17.19 16.01 -8.24
CA CYS A 337 16.41 14.82 -7.96
C CYS A 337 15.77 14.25 -9.24
N PHE A 338 15.24 15.11 -10.10
CA PHE A 338 14.68 14.71 -11.38
C PHE A 338 15.74 14.09 -12.32
N VAL A 339 16.92 14.71 -12.47
CA VAL A 339 18.01 14.17 -13.29
C VAL A 339 18.52 12.84 -12.74
N ARG A 340 18.76 12.75 -11.42
CA ARG A 340 19.17 11.51 -10.74
C ARG A 340 18.12 10.41 -10.91
N SER A 341 16.85 10.76 -10.77
CA SER A 341 15.73 9.84 -11.01
C SER A 341 15.72 9.32 -12.46
N PHE A 342 15.92 10.21 -13.44
CA PHE A 342 15.97 9.82 -14.85
C PHE A 342 17.16 8.89 -15.15
N TYR A 343 18.33 9.18 -14.59
CA TYR A 343 19.50 8.30 -14.67
C TYR A 343 19.20 6.89 -14.12
N LEU A 344 18.59 6.80 -12.93
CA LEU A 344 18.22 5.53 -12.31
C LEU A 344 17.15 4.76 -13.11
N MET A 345 16.30 5.45 -13.89
CA MET A 345 15.34 4.81 -14.79
C MET A 345 16.04 4.20 -16.01
N LEU A 346 16.99 4.94 -16.60
CA LEU A 346 17.67 4.58 -17.83
C LEU A 346 18.71 3.47 -17.63
N HIS A 347 19.61 3.64 -16.65
CA HIS A 347 20.75 2.76 -16.46
C HIS A 347 20.47 1.59 -15.51
N ARG A 348 19.45 1.72 -14.64
CA ARG A 348 19.05 0.72 -13.64
C ARG A 348 20.25 0.08 -12.91
N PRO A 349 21.18 0.89 -12.37
CA PRO A 349 22.32 0.36 -11.66
C PRO A 349 21.87 -0.47 -10.46
N SER A 350 22.59 -1.54 -10.18
CA SER A 350 22.41 -2.29 -8.94
C SER A 350 22.80 -1.39 -7.76
N LEU A 351 21.85 -1.13 -6.86
CA LEU A 351 22.08 -0.47 -5.58
C LEU A 351 22.27 -1.50 -4.46
N ASP A 352 22.62 -2.75 -4.80
CA ASP A 352 22.66 -3.92 -3.89
C ASP A 352 23.66 -3.76 -2.73
N ARG A 353 24.47 -2.71 -2.75
CA ARG A 353 25.40 -2.39 -1.66
C ARG A 353 24.74 -1.71 -0.47
N ILE A 354 23.54 -1.14 -0.57
CA ILE A 354 22.94 -0.37 0.53
C ILE A 354 22.14 -1.32 1.46
N PRO A 355 22.61 -1.61 2.69
CA PRO A 355 21.88 -2.47 3.61
C PRO A 355 20.62 -1.74 4.10
N PHE A 356 19.45 -2.36 3.95
CA PHE A 356 18.18 -1.88 4.51
C PHE A 356 17.85 -2.57 5.86
N ASP A 357 18.88 -3.05 6.56
CA ASP A 357 18.70 -3.78 7.82
C ASP A 357 18.27 -2.86 8.97
N LYS A 358 17.71 -3.49 10.02
CA LYS A 358 17.02 -2.86 11.16
C LYS A 358 17.86 -1.87 12.01
N ALA A 359 19.14 -1.71 11.71
CA ALA A 359 20.00 -0.64 12.22
C ALA A 359 20.15 0.45 11.15
N ASP A 360 19.02 1.04 10.73
CA ASP A 360 18.91 2.01 9.64
C ASP A 360 19.58 3.34 10.03
N ASP A 361 20.91 3.41 9.90
CA ASP A 361 21.65 4.65 10.04
C ASP A 361 21.58 5.45 8.73
N ILE A 362 20.76 6.50 8.76
CA ILE A 362 20.60 7.44 7.65
C ILE A 362 21.93 8.08 7.24
N LYS A 363 22.87 8.28 8.17
CA LYS A 363 24.19 8.88 7.88
C LYS A 363 25.04 7.93 7.05
N GLN A 364 25.08 6.66 7.44
CA GLN A 364 25.77 5.62 6.66
C GLN A 364 25.19 5.53 5.24
N ARG A 365 23.87 5.47 5.11
CA ARG A 365 23.20 5.41 3.79
C ARG A 365 23.47 6.65 2.94
N ALA A 366 23.46 7.84 3.55
CA ALA A 366 23.82 9.08 2.87
C ALA A 366 25.27 9.03 2.35
N GLY A 367 26.22 8.54 3.16
CA GLY A 367 27.61 8.36 2.73
C GLY A 367 27.77 7.38 1.56
N MET A 368 27.03 6.27 1.57
CA MET A 368 27.04 5.31 0.46
C MET A 368 26.49 5.91 -0.84
N LEU A 369 25.42 6.69 -0.75
CA LEU A 369 24.83 7.37 -1.90
C LEU A 369 25.72 8.50 -2.42
N LEU A 370 26.40 9.22 -1.53
CA LEU A 370 27.35 10.26 -1.90
C LEU A 370 28.52 9.66 -2.72
N ASN A 371 29.07 8.53 -2.25
CA ASN A 371 30.10 7.81 -3.00
C ASN A 371 29.59 7.30 -4.34
N PHE A 372 28.40 6.68 -4.37
CA PHE A 372 27.76 6.21 -5.61
C PHE A 372 27.62 7.32 -6.65
N TRP A 373 27.12 8.50 -6.26
CA TRP A 373 26.95 9.61 -7.18
C TRP A 373 28.28 10.25 -7.60
N GLY A 374 29.29 10.25 -6.71
CA GLY A 374 30.66 10.61 -7.04
C GLY A 374 31.25 9.72 -8.13
N ASP A 375 31.10 8.40 -8.00
CA ASP A 375 31.58 7.42 -8.98
C ASP A 375 30.82 7.55 -10.32
N CYS A 376 29.49 7.71 -10.27
CA CYS A 376 28.68 7.90 -11.47
C CYS A 376 29.06 9.16 -12.25
N GLY A 377 29.40 10.25 -11.56
CA GLY A 377 29.84 11.50 -12.18
C GLY A 377 31.19 11.39 -12.91
N GLN A 378 31.97 10.34 -12.64
CA GLN A 378 33.24 10.03 -13.32
C GLN A 378 33.08 8.97 -14.42
N SER A 379 31.85 8.56 -14.74
CA SER A 379 31.63 7.57 -15.80
C SER A 379 31.67 8.21 -17.19
N ASP A 380 32.20 7.46 -18.15
CA ASP A 380 32.28 7.83 -19.59
C ASP A 380 30.94 8.35 -20.16
N VAL A 381 29.80 7.99 -19.55
CA VAL A 381 28.47 8.45 -19.96
C VAL A 381 28.32 9.97 -19.84
N TRP A 382 28.88 10.60 -18.81
CA TRP A 382 28.77 12.05 -18.60
C TRP A 382 29.86 12.83 -19.33
N ASP A 383 31.06 12.25 -19.49
CA ASP A 383 32.14 12.85 -20.28
C ASP A 383 31.80 12.96 -21.77
N ASN A 384 30.85 12.16 -22.27
CA ASN A 384 30.36 12.25 -23.65
C ASN A 384 29.15 13.20 -23.82
N ILE A 385 28.63 13.80 -22.73
CA ILE A 385 27.47 14.71 -22.75
C ILE A 385 27.89 16.18 -22.58
N LEU A 386 29.06 16.45 -22.00
CA LEU A 386 29.70 17.77 -21.93
C LEU A 386 30.58 18.01 -23.17
#